data_AF-A0A956EUK2-F1
#
_entry.id   AF-A0A956EUK2-F1
#
_cell.length_a   1.000
_cell.length_b   1.000
_cell.length_c   1.000
_cell.angle_alpha   90.00
_cell.angle_beta   90.00
_cell.angle_gamma   90.00
#
_symmetry.space_group_name_H-M   'P 1'
#
loop_
_entity.id
_entity.type
_entity.pdbx_description
1 polymer ?
#
loop_
_entity_poly.entity_id
_entity_poly.type
_entity_poly.pdbx_seq_one_letter_code
_entity_poly.pdbx_strand_id
1 'polypeptide(L)'
;MVRALNTPTDPELANLSLRLALEWGEDWLVPIQERLSQIRPDLTQAQLDDCQADAKRVFDHALKLGREALKRHGLEGSAAADASRQALLEAFPWLDEANLSRLVSQSLYYALK
;
A
#
# COMPACT_ATOMS: atom_id res chain seq x y z
N MET A 1 7.48 -3.14 -20.78
CA MET A 1 6.13 -2.87 -20.27
C MET A 1 5.95 -3.64 -18.97
N VAL A 2 6.05 -2.96 -17.83
CA VAL A 2 5.65 -3.54 -16.54
C VAL A 2 4.12 -3.52 -16.53
N ARG A 3 3.50 -4.69 -16.50
CA ARG A 3 2.06 -4.86 -16.47
C ARG A 3 1.59 -4.42 -15.07
N ALA A 4 0.61 -3.52 -14.97
CA ALA A 4 0.03 -3.12 -13.68
C ALA A 4 -0.37 -4.38 -12.90
N LEU A 5 0.06 -4.46 -11.64
CA LEU A 5 -0.16 -5.61 -10.76
C LEU A 5 -1.58 -5.55 -10.19
N ASN A 6 -2.54 -5.86 -11.05
CA ASN A 6 -3.98 -6.01 -10.78
C ASN A 6 -4.70 -4.70 -10.46
N THR A 7 -5.57 -4.27 -11.38
CA THR A 7 -6.65 -3.34 -11.06
C THR A 7 -7.71 -4.10 -10.26
N PRO A 8 -8.05 -3.68 -9.04
CA PRO A 8 -9.09 -4.30 -8.25
C PRO A 8 -10.45 -4.09 -8.92
N THR A 9 -11.37 -5.03 -8.72
CA THR A 9 -12.76 -4.91 -9.17
C THR A 9 -13.46 -3.72 -8.52
N ASP A 10 -13.05 -3.36 -7.30
CA ASP A 10 -13.55 -2.21 -6.53
C ASP A 10 -12.35 -1.37 -6.01
N PRO A 11 -11.95 -0.31 -6.74
CA PRO A 11 -10.89 0.61 -6.31
C PRO A 11 -11.18 1.33 -4.99
N GLU A 12 -12.44 1.59 -4.65
CA GLU A 12 -12.80 2.28 -3.40
C GLU A 12 -12.59 1.37 -2.21
N LEU A 13 -13.05 0.11 -2.31
CA LEU A 13 -12.81 -0.90 -1.28
C LEU A 13 -11.31 -1.20 -1.12
N ALA A 14 -10.56 -1.26 -2.21
CA ALA A 14 -9.12 -1.46 -2.17
C ALA A 14 -8.40 -0.32 -1.45
N ASN A 15 -8.76 0.94 -1.76
CA ASN A 15 -8.19 2.11 -1.06
C ASN A 15 -8.62 2.20 0.41
N LEU A 16 -9.86 1.82 0.74
CA LEU A 16 -10.33 1.75 2.13
C LEU A 16 -9.52 0.71 2.93
N SER A 17 -9.38 -0.48 2.38
CA SER A 17 -8.65 -1.59 3.00
C SER A 17 -7.19 -1.23 3.24
N LEU A 18 -6.56 -0.62 2.23
CA LEU A 18 -5.18 -0.16 2.33
C LEU A 18 -5.03 0.98 3.35
N ARG A 19 -5.99 1.90 3.44
CA ARG A 19 -5.98 2.98 4.42
C ARG A 19 -5.98 2.44 5.85
N LEU A 20 -6.82 1.45 6.15
CA LEU A 20 -6.88 0.78 7.45
C LEU A 20 -5.57 0.04 7.77
N ALA A 21 -4.99 -0.64 6.78
CA ALA A 21 -3.75 -1.38 6.96
C ALA A 21 -2.53 -0.47 7.20
N LEU A 22 -2.54 0.74 6.65
CA LEU A 22 -1.48 1.74 6.77
C LEU A 22 -1.66 2.71 7.95
N GLU A 23 -2.65 2.50 8.82
CA GLU A 23 -2.78 3.28 10.06
C GLU A 23 -1.50 3.17 10.91
N TRP A 24 -1.10 4.27 11.54
CA TRP A 24 0.12 4.30 12.36
C TRP A 24 -0.16 3.83 13.79
N GLY A 25 0.89 3.37 14.47
CA GLY A 25 0.81 3.01 15.90
C GLY A 25 0.46 1.55 16.11
N GLU A 26 -0.37 1.26 17.11
CA GLU A 26 -0.73 -0.10 17.50
C GLU A 26 -1.52 -0.85 16.41
N ASP A 27 -2.15 -0.12 15.49
CA ASP A 27 -2.98 -0.65 14.40
C ASP A 27 -2.24 -0.90 13.08
N TRP A 28 -0.93 -0.63 13.04
CA TRP A 28 -0.12 -0.77 11.84
C TRP A 28 0.03 -2.23 11.42
N LEU A 29 -0.47 -2.56 10.23
CA LEU A 29 -0.54 -3.92 9.69
C LEU A 29 -1.27 -4.95 10.58
N VAL A 30 -2.05 -4.50 11.57
CA VAL A 30 -2.97 -5.35 12.32
C VAL A 30 -4.09 -5.82 11.37
N PRO A 31 -4.62 -7.05 11.54
CA PRO A 31 -5.79 -7.52 10.81
C PRO A 31 -6.87 -6.43 10.66
N ILE A 32 -7.20 -6.05 9.42
CA ILE A 32 -8.22 -5.02 9.15
C ILE A 32 -9.64 -5.56 9.21
N GLN A 33 -9.83 -6.88 9.28
CA GLN A 33 -11.14 -7.52 9.11
C GLN A 33 -12.19 -7.00 10.08
N GLU A 34 -11.85 -6.84 11.37
CA GLU A 34 -12.78 -6.31 12.38
C GLU A 34 -13.19 -4.88 12.02
N ARG A 35 -12.21 -3.98 11.80
CA ARG A 35 -12.44 -2.57 11.43
C ARG A 35 -13.21 -2.45 10.11
N LEU A 36 -12.87 -3.25 9.11
CA LEU A 36 -13.50 -3.23 7.80
C LEU A 36 -14.93 -3.78 7.86
N SER A 37 -15.20 -4.81 8.66
CA SER A 37 -16.55 -5.35 8.84
C SER A 37 -17.52 -4.35 9.48
N GLN A 38 -17.02 -3.44 10.32
CA GLN A 38 -17.83 -2.37 10.91
C GLN A 38 -18.23 -1.31 9.88
N ILE A 39 -17.37 -1.04 8.90
CA ILE A 39 -17.61 -0.05 7.82
C ILE A 39 -18.41 -0.67 6.66
N ARG A 40 -18.12 -1.93 6.34
CA ARG A 40 -18.71 -2.70 5.24
C ARG A 40 -19.30 -4.02 5.75
N PRO A 41 -20.43 -3.96 6.48
CA PRO A 41 -21.07 -5.14 7.07
C PRO A 41 -21.67 -6.10 6.02
N ASP A 42 -21.73 -5.67 4.76
CA ASP A 42 -22.15 -6.47 3.61
C ASP A 42 -21.08 -7.47 3.13
N LEU A 43 -19.82 -7.31 3.58
CA LEU A 43 -18.72 -8.20 3.19
C LEU A 43 -18.74 -9.50 3.99
N THR A 44 -18.50 -10.60 3.27
CA THR A 44 -18.25 -11.90 3.88
C THR A 44 -16.84 -11.98 4.45
N GLN A 45 -16.59 -12.92 5.37
CA GLN A 45 -15.26 -13.13 5.94
C GLN A 45 -14.19 -13.38 4.86
N ALA A 46 -14.51 -14.15 3.81
CA ALA A 46 -13.57 -14.39 2.71
C ALA A 46 -13.17 -13.10 1.98
N GLN A 47 -14.14 -12.19 1.74
CA GLN A 47 -13.85 -10.90 1.11
C GLN A 47 -13.02 -9.99 2.03
N LEU A 48 -13.25 -10.03 3.35
CA LEU A 48 -12.43 -9.30 4.32
C LEU A 48 -10.98 -9.82 4.33
N ASP A 49 -10.80 -11.14 4.24
CA ASP A 49 -9.48 -11.76 4.17
C ASP A 49 -8.74 -11.41 2.87
N ASP A 50 -9.46 -11.40 1.74
CA ASP A 50 -8.93 -10.94 0.45
C ASP A 50 -8.45 -9.48 0.54
N CYS A 51 -9.23 -8.60 1.17
CA CYS A 51 -8.88 -7.20 1.38
C CYS A 51 -7.59 -7.03 2.21
N GLN A 52 -7.45 -7.80 3.30
CA GLN A 52 -6.24 -7.82 4.12
C GLN A 52 -5.04 -8.31 3.30
N ALA A 53 -5.20 -9.40 2.56
CA ALA A 53 -4.14 -9.99 1.74
C ALA A 53 -3.66 -9.02 0.65
N ASP A 54 -4.59 -8.33 -0.01
CA ASP A 54 -4.25 -7.33 -1.03
C ASP A 54 -3.55 -6.11 -0.43
N ALA A 55 -4.04 -5.57 0.70
CA ALA A 55 -3.38 -4.45 1.37
C ALA A 55 -1.94 -4.80 1.76
N LYS A 56 -1.72 -6.01 2.32
CA LYS A 56 -0.39 -6.50 2.64
C LYS A 56 0.49 -6.64 1.39
N ARG A 57 -0.04 -7.21 0.31
CA ARG A 57 0.69 -7.39 -0.96
C ARG A 57 1.15 -6.05 -1.54
N VAL A 58 0.29 -5.04 -1.52
CA VAL A 58 0.63 -3.68 -1.98
C VAL A 58 1.74 -3.09 -1.11
N PHE A 59 1.64 -3.21 0.22
CA PHE A 59 2.68 -2.72 1.13
C PHE A 59 4.03 -3.43 0.92
N ASP A 60 4.03 -4.76 0.82
CA ASP A 60 5.24 -5.54 0.55
C ASP A 60 5.91 -5.11 -0.78
N HIS A 61 5.09 -4.81 -1.79
CA HIS A 61 5.58 -4.29 -3.07
C HIS A 61 6.17 -2.88 -2.93
N ALA A 62 5.50 -1.99 -2.20
CA ALA A 62 6.01 -0.65 -1.89
C ALA A 62 7.36 -0.73 -1.16
N LEU A 63 7.50 -1.61 -0.16
CA LEU A 63 8.75 -1.82 0.56
C LEU A 63 9.88 -2.29 -0.36
N LYS A 64 9.59 -3.20 -1.29
CA LYS A 64 10.56 -3.63 -2.30
C LYS A 64 11.01 -2.46 -3.18
N LEU A 65 10.06 -1.67 -3.69
CA LEU A 65 10.35 -0.49 -4.51
C LEU A 65 11.17 0.54 -3.74
N GLY A 66 10.82 0.81 -2.48
CA GLY A 66 11.55 1.74 -1.62
C GLY A 66 13.01 1.31 -1.41
N ARG A 67 13.26 0.02 -1.17
CA ARG A 67 14.63 -0.54 -1.06
C ARG A 67 15.42 -0.37 -2.36
N GLU A 68 14.80 -0.66 -3.50
CA GLU A 68 15.43 -0.50 -4.81
C GLU A 68 15.73 0.98 -5.13
N ALA A 69 14.81 1.88 -4.79
CA ALA A 69 14.96 3.30 -4.99
C ALA A 69 16.10 3.88 -4.14
N LEU A 70 16.16 3.53 -2.85
CA LEU A 70 17.25 3.95 -1.96
C LEU A 70 18.61 3.42 -2.41
N LYS A 71 18.67 2.16 -2.88
CA LYS A 71 19.91 1.58 -3.42
C LYS A 71 20.40 2.34 -4.66
N ARG A 72 19.49 2.85 -5.49
CA ARG A 72 19.82 3.53 -6.75
C ARG A 72 20.12 5.02 -6.56
N HIS A 73 19.40 5.69 -5.67
CA HIS A 73 19.41 7.15 -5.54
C HIS A 73 20.04 7.66 -4.25
N GLY A 74 20.40 6.76 -3.32
CA GLY A 74 20.95 7.14 -2.03
C GLY A 74 19.90 7.65 -1.05
N LEU A 75 20.37 8.17 0.08
CA LEU A 75 19.55 8.59 1.22
C LEU A 75 19.04 10.03 1.13
N GLU A 76 19.57 10.85 0.20
CA GLU A 76 19.18 12.26 0.07
C GLU A 76 17.83 12.38 -0.65
N GLY A 77 16.82 12.73 0.15
CA GLY A 77 15.43 12.30 0.00
C GLY A 77 14.51 13.17 -0.84
N SER A 78 14.69 13.17 -2.16
CA SER A 78 13.58 13.46 -3.09
C SER A 78 13.55 12.46 -4.24
N ALA A 79 14.70 12.16 -4.84
CA ALA A 79 14.80 11.24 -5.97
C ALA A 79 14.29 9.81 -5.66
N ALA A 80 14.58 9.28 -4.46
CA ALA A 80 14.08 7.96 -4.07
C ALA A 80 12.56 7.96 -3.84
N ALA A 81 12.00 9.05 -3.31
CA ALA A 81 10.56 9.20 -3.11
C ALA A 81 9.82 9.33 -4.44
N ASP A 82 10.32 10.18 -5.34
CA ASP A 82 9.74 10.37 -6.67
C ASP A 82 9.79 9.07 -7.49
N ALA A 83 10.91 8.36 -7.47
CA ALA A 83 11.05 7.07 -8.14
C ALA A 83 10.09 6.01 -7.57
N SER A 84 9.95 5.93 -6.24
CA SER A 84 9.03 4.99 -5.58
C SER A 84 7.58 5.33 -5.90
N ARG A 85 7.24 6.62 -5.89
CA ARG A 85 5.90 7.12 -6.22
C ARG A 85 5.51 6.78 -7.65
N GLN A 86 6.39 7.05 -8.61
CA GLN A 86 6.15 6.73 -10.01
C GLN A 86 5.98 5.22 -10.20
N ALA A 87 6.88 4.41 -9.63
CA ALA A 87 6.79 2.95 -9.74
C ALA A 87 5.51 2.39 -9.11
N LEU A 88 5.04 2.97 -7.99
CA LEU A 88 3.77 2.60 -7.36
C LEU A 88 2.56 2.96 -8.21
N LEU A 89 2.53 4.14 -8.82
CA LEU A 89 1.44 4.53 -9.73
C LEU A 89 1.40 3.66 -11.00
N GLU A 90 2.55 3.27 -11.53
CA GLU A 90 2.64 2.34 -12.65
C GLU A 90 2.16 0.94 -12.26
N ALA A 91 2.49 0.46 -11.06
CA ALA A 91 2.09 -0.84 -10.56
C ALA A 91 0.61 -0.89 -10.12
N PHE A 92 0.11 0.19 -9.52
CA PHE A 92 -1.20 0.30 -8.88
C PHE A 92 -1.87 1.66 -9.22
N PRO A 93 -2.36 1.83 -10.46
CA PRO A 93 -2.91 3.12 -10.93
C PRO A 93 -4.23 3.52 -10.24
N TRP A 94 -4.80 2.63 -9.44
CA TRP A 94 -6.03 2.84 -8.67
C TRP A 94 -5.79 3.47 -7.29
N LEU A 95 -4.54 3.63 -6.85
CA LEU A 95 -4.22 4.23 -5.56
C LEU A 95 -4.68 5.69 -5.50
N ASP A 96 -5.36 6.05 -4.41
CA ASP A 96 -5.61 7.44 -4.08
C ASP A 96 -4.33 8.15 -3.60
N GLU A 97 -4.32 9.48 -3.67
CA GLU A 97 -3.16 10.29 -3.31
C GLU A 97 -2.70 10.08 -1.85
N ALA A 98 -3.66 9.88 -0.95
CA ALA A 98 -3.39 9.73 0.48
C ALA A 98 -2.66 8.40 0.76
N ASN A 99 -3.13 7.31 0.17
CA ASN A 99 -2.51 6.00 0.27
C ASN A 99 -1.17 5.95 -0.45
N LEU A 100 -1.06 6.55 -1.64
CA LEU A 100 0.21 6.65 -2.35
C LEU A 100 1.26 7.36 -1.50
N SER A 101 0.93 8.53 -0.95
CA SER A 101 1.83 9.29 -0.09
C SER A 101 2.22 8.52 1.17
N ARG A 102 1.29 7.81 1.81
CA ARG A 102 1.58 6.95 2.98
C ARG A 102 2.50 5.79 2.61
N LEU A 103 2.23 5.09 1.50
CA LEU A 103 3.05 3.98 1.03
C LEU A 103 4.48 4.42 0.75
N VAL A 104 4.68 5.55 0.04
CA VAL A 104 6.02 6.07 -0.24
C VAL A 104 6.77 6.38 1.06
N SER A 105 6.15 7.12 1.98
CA SER A 105 6.77 7.50 3.25
C SER A 105 7.09 6.29 4.13
N GLN A 106 6.14 5.38 4.32
CA GLN A 106 6.34 4.19 5.15
C GLN A 106 7.33 3.21 4.51
N SER A 107 7.22 2.94 3.22
CA SER A 107 8.15 2.02 2.53
C SER A 107 9.60 2.49 2.60
N LEU A 108 9.86 3.78 2.40
CA LEU A 108 11.21 4.33 2.54
C LEU A 108 11.69 4.30 3.99
N TYR A 109 10.83 4.67 4.94
CA TYR A 109 11.15 4.60 6.37
C TYR A 109 11.55 3.18 6.80
N TYR A 110 10.74 2.18 6.46
CA TYR A 110 11.00 0.79 6.82
C TYR A 110 12.04 0.11 5.93
N ALA A 111 12.35 0.64 4.75
CA ALA A 111 13.48 0.15 3.96
C ALA A 111 14.84 0.52 4.58
N LEU A 112 14.88 1.53 5.45
CA LEU A 112 16.06 1.96 6.20
C LEU A 112 16.18 1.32 7.59
N LYS A 113 15.15 0.59 8.02
CA LYS A 113 15.14 -0.21 9.25
C LYS A 113 15.64 -1.62 8.97
#